data_AF-A0A8T5W1U6-F1
#
_entry.id   AF-A0A8T5W1U6-F1
#
_cell.length_a   1.000
_cell.length_b   1.000
_cell.length_c   1.000
_cell.angle_alpha   90.00
_cell.angle_beta   90.00
_cell.angle_gamma   90.00
#
_symmetry.space_group_name_H-M   'P 1'
#
loop_
_entity.id
_entity.type
_entity.pdbx_description
1 polymer ?
#
loop_
_entity_poly.entity_id
_entity_poly.type
_entity_poly.pdbx_seq_one_letter_code
_entity_poly.pdbx_strand_id
1 'polypeptide(L)'
;TIWEGKQLNSVVVIVARSSRKIPLTGEVFQVRRASIVGSQGHSGHGTFPRVISSMASGMNMLPLITKRATLDEVPENIVMLQSNRTECKITAVFE
;
A
#
# COMPACT_ATOMS: atom_id res chain seq x y z
N THR A 1 -8.72 2.50 18.02
CA THR A 1 -8.75 1.79 16.73
C THR A 1 -9.54 2.61 15.72
N ILE A 2 -9.34 2.38 14.41
CA ILE A 2 -10.13 3.05 13.34
C ILE A 2 -11.64 2.79 13.48
N TRP A 3 -12.02 1.74 14.23
CA TRP A 3 -13.38 1.29 14.50
C TRP A 3 -14.04 2.00 15.69
N GLU A 4 -13.33 2.84 16.42
CA GLU A 4 -13.89 3.63 17.54
C GLU A 4 -14.57 4.92 17.08
N GLY A 5 -14.54 5.21 15.77
CA GLY A 5 -15.22 6.37 15.21
C GLY A 5 -14.74 7.68 15.84
N LYS A 6 -13.43 7.94 15.82
CA LYS A 6 -12.86 9.11 16.52
C LYS A 6 -13.30 10.47 15.94
N GLN A 7 -13.71 10.51 14.67
CA GLN A 7 -14.15 11.72 13.98
C GLN A 7 -15.42 11.43 13.16
N LEU A 8 -16.18 12.49 12.85
CA LEU A 8 -17.27 12.41 11.89
C LEU A 8 -16.73 12.31 10.45
N ASN A 9 -17.48 11.66 9.54
CA ASN A 9 -17.16 11.56 8.11
C ASN A 9 -15.85 10.83 7.76
N SER A 10 -15.30 10.03 8.67
CA SER A 10 -14.11 9.24 8.38
C SER A 10 -14.38 8.21 7.28
N VAL A 11 -13.40 8.01 6.39
CA VAL A 11 -13.44 6.99 5.34
C VAL A 11 -12.34 5.97 5.59
N VAL A 12 -12.72 4.70 5.76
CA VAL A 12 -11.77 3.58 5.81
C VAL A 12 -11.57 3.05 4.40
N VAL A 13 -10.33 3.10 3.89
CA VAL A 13 -9.98 2.58 2.56
C VAL A 13 -9.24 1.26 2.70
N ILE A 14 -9.83 0.17 2.19
CA ILE A 14 -9.24 -1.17 2.24
C ILE A 14 -8.44 -1.42 0.96
N VAL A 15 -7.11 -1.53 1.10
CA VAL A 15 -6.16 -1.79 -0.01
C VAL A 15 -5.49 -3.16 0.09
N ALA A 16 -5.36 -3.71 1.30
CA ALA A 16 -4.72 -4.99 1.54
C ALA A 16 -5.71 -6.16 1.36
N ARG A 17 -5.19 -7.35 1.02
CA ARG A 17 -5.98 -8.56 0.84
C ARG A 17 -5.96 -9.41 2.11
N SER A 18 -7.11 -9.92 2.50
CA SER A 18 -7.26 -10.86 3.61
C SER A 18 -8.39 -11.84 3.30
N SER A 19 -8.22 -13.11 3.66
CA SER A 19 -9.28 -14.12 3.59
C SER A 19 -10.25 -14.03 4.78
N ARG A 20 -9.84 -13.39 5.89
CA ARG A 20 -10.67 -13.23 7.09
C ARG A 20 -11.70 -12.13 6.89
N LYS A 21 -12.91 -12.37 7.41
CA LYS A 21 -13.99 -11.39 7.44
C LYS A 21 -13.65 -10.26 8.41
N ILE A 22 -14.11 -9.05 8.09
CA ILE A 22 -13.94 -7.87 8.95
C ILE A 22 -15.09 -7.83 9.94
N PRO A 23 -14.83 -7.82 11.26
CA PRO A 23 -15.87 -7.66 12.27
C PRO A 23 -16.29 -6.19 12.31
N LEU A 24 -17.43 -5.89 11.69
CA LEU A 24 -17.96 -4.52 11.55
C LEU A 24 -19.06 -4.24 12.56
N THR A 25 -18.96 -3.13 13.30
CA THR A 25 -20.04 -2.60 14.14
C THR A 25 -20.77 -1.48 13.39
N GLY A 26 -21.96 -1.78 12.84
CA GLY A 26 -22.70 -0.84 11.99
C GLY A 26 -23.09 0.48 12.67
N GLU A 27 -23.37 0.45 13.98
CA GLU A 27 -23.74 1.62 14.77
C GLU A 27 -22.65 2.72 14.73
N VAL A 28 -21.38 2.34 14.70
CA VAL A 28 -20.27 3.30 14.58
C VAL A 28 -20.40 4.12 13.28
N PHE A 29 -20.80 3.50 12.18
CA PHE A 29 -20.93 4.15 10.88
C PHE A 29 -22.15 5.07 10.82
N GLN A 30 -23.23 4.68 11.50
CA GLN A 30 -24.42 5.52 11.65
C GLN A 30 -24.13 6.76 12.50
N VAL A 31 -23.65 6.56 13.73
CA VAL A 31 -23.46 7.64 14.71
C VAL A 31 -22.33 8.59 14.29
N ARG A 32 -21.37 8.12 13.49
CA ARG A 32 -20.23 8.93 13.04
C ARG A 32 -20.28 9.36 11.57
N ARG A 33 -21.35 9.01 10.84
CA ARG A 33 -21.42 9.23 9.39
C ARG A 33 -20.17 8.74 8.65
N ALA A 34 -19.59 7.62 9.12
CA ALA A 34 -18.38 7.07 8.54
C ALA A 34 -18.70 6.20 7.30
N SER A 35 -17.70 5.88 6.50
CA SER A 35 -17.85 4.97 5.35
C SER A 35 -16.66 4.02 5.19
N ILE A 36 -16.87 2.93 4.44
CA ILE A 36 -15.82 2.00 4.05
C ILE A 36 -15.86 1.84 2.53
N VAL A 37 -14.69 1.92 1.90
CA VAL A 37 -14.52 1.68 0.46
C VAL A 37 -13.38 0.69 0.21
N GLY A 38 -13.56 -0.16 -0.80
CA GLY A 38 -12.50 -1.02 -1.32
C GLY A 38 -11.75 -0.32 -2.44
N SER A 39 -10.44 -0.56 -2.54
CA SER A 39 -9.62 -0.07 -3.65
C SER A 39 -8.65 -1.15 -4.11
N GLN A 40 -8.61 -1.39 -5.43
CA GLN A 40 -7.71 -2.36 -6.05
C GLN A 40 -7.26 -1.88 -7.42
N GLY A 41 -5.98 -2.09 -7.73
CA GLY A 41 -5.37 -1.67 -8.98
C GLY A 41 -4.93 -0.20 -8.95
N HIS A 42 -4.40 0.28 -10.07
CA HIS A 42 -3.76 1.59 -10.16
C HIS A 42 -4.06 2.33 -11.47
N SER A 43 -4.76 1.70 -12.40
CA SER A 43 -5.02 2.25 -13.74
C SER A 43 -6.16 3.27 -13.73
N GLY A 44 -6.21 4.12 -14.76
CA GLY A 44 -7.26 5.13 -14.92
C GLY A 44 -7.04 6.40 -14.07
N HIS A 45 -8.02 7.31 -14.12
CA HIS A 45 -8.09 8.56 -13.33
C HIS A 45 -6.87 9.50 -13.40
N GLY A 46 -5.97 9.30 -14.36
CA GLY A 46 -4.70 10.02 -14.44
C GLY A 46 -3.74 9.71 -13.29
N THR A 47 -3.86 8.55 -12.63
CA THR A 47 -3.01 8.18 -11.48
C THR A 47 -1.52 8.20 -11.84
N PHE A 48 -1.14 7.52 -12.91
CA PHE A 48 0.25 7.44 -13.37
C PHE A 48 0.87 8.81 -13.66
N PRO A 49 0.30 9.65 -14.54
CA PRO A 49 0.90 10.96 -14.82
C PRO A 49 0.98 11.84 -13.57
N ARG A 50 0.00 11.79 -12.67
CA ARG A 50 0.03 12.58 -11.42
C ARG A 50 1.11 12.12 -10.45
N VAL A 51 1.34 10.80 -10.33
CA VAL A 51 2.43 10.26 -9.50
C VAL A 51 3.78 10.65 -10.09
N ILE A 52 3.96 10.54 -11.41
CA ILE A 52 5.18 10.98 -12.10
C ILE A 52 5.43 12.47 -11.84
N SER A 53 4.41 13.32 -12.00
CA SER A 53 4.52 14.76 -11.70
C SER A 53 4.86 15.03 -10.24
N SER A 54 4.27 14.27 -9.30
CA SER A 54 4.56 14.41 -7.86
C SER A 54 5.99 14.02 -7.53
N MET A 55 6.52 12.97 -8.16
CA MET A 55 7.93 12.57 -8.01
C MET A 55 8.86 13.63 -8.60
N ALA A 56 8.52 14.15 -9.78
CA ALA A 56 9.28 15.23 -10.42
C ALA A 56 9.28 16.53 -9.60
N SER A 57 8.22 16.81 -8.83
CA SER A 57 8.11 18.00 -7.97
C SER A 57 8.67 17.82 -6.55
N GLY A 58 9.25 16.66 -6.22
CA GLY A 58 9.98 16.46 -4.97
C GLY A 58 9.55 15.27 -4.11
N MET A 59 8.53 14.50 -4.51
CA MET A 59 8.17 13.26 -3.80
C MET A 59 9.23 12.17 -4.05
N ASN A 60 10.18 12.03 -3.14
CA ASN A 60 11.25 11.05 -3.26
C ASN A 60 10.83 9.66 -2.75
N MET A 61 10.67 8.71 -3.68
CA MET A 61 10.31 7.32 -3.38
C MET A 61 11.53 6.38 -3.30
N LEU A 62 12.73 6.85 -3.66
CA LEU A 62 13.96 6.04 -3.68
C LEU A 62 14.33 5.42 -2.31
N PRO A 63 14.09 6.06 -1.16
CA PRO A 63 14.38 5.46 0.15
C PRO A 63 13.63 4.17 0.45
N LEU A 64 12.56 3.85 -0.30
CA LEU A 64 11.89 2.56 -0.15
C LEU A 64 12.75 1.40 -0.63
N ILE A 65 13.69 1.64 -1.56
CA ILE A 65 14.59 0.60 -2.09
C ILE A 65 15.62 0.24 -1.02
N THR A 66 15.54 -0.98 -0.50
CA THR A 66 16.44 -1.46 0.56
C THR A 66 17.62 -2.25 0.00
N LYS A 67 17.47 -2.86 -1.18
CA LYS A 67 18.55 -3.59 -1.88
C LYS A 67 18.42 -3.43 -3.40
N ARG A 68 19.57 -3.38 -4.08
CA ARG A 68 19.69 -3.54 -5.54
C ARG A 68 20.32 -4.89 -5.82
N ALA A 69 19.84 -5.56 -6.86
CA ALA A 69 20.28 -6.91 -7.23
C ALA A 69 20.36 -7.04 -8.75
N THR A 70 21.23 -7.92 -9.25
CA THR A 70 21.26 -8.26 -10.68
C THR A 70 20.07 -9.16 -11.03
N LEU A 71 19.84 -9.39 -12.32
CA LEU A 71 18.75 -10.26 -12.77
C LEU A 71 18.95 -11.72 -12.30
N ASP A 72 20.19 -12.20 -12.28
CA ASP A 72 20.53 -13.57 -11.86
C ASP A 72 20.31 -13.80 -10.36
N GLU A 73 20.40 -12.75 -9.56
CA GLU A 73 20.16 -12.79 -8.11
C GLU A 73 18.65 -12.74 -7.76
N VAL A 74 17.77 -12.41 -8.70
CA VAL A 74 16.32 -12.25 -8.43
C VAL A 74 15.69 -13.51 -7.81
N PRO A 75 15.93 -14.75 -8.30
CA PRO A 75 15.31 -15.95 -7.73
C PRO A 75 15.66 -16.16 -6.25
N GLU A 76 16.92 -15.97 -5.87
CA GLU A 76 17.37 -16.10 -4.48
C GLU A 76 16.71 -15.03 -3.59
N ASN A 77 16.67 -13.78 -4.07
CA ASN A 77 16.06 -12.68 -3.33
C ASN A 77 14.54 -12.87 -3.13
N ILE A 78 13.83 -13.49 -4.09
CA ILE A 78 12.40 -13.85 -3.94
C ILE A 78 12.21 -14.85 -2.79
N VAL A 79 13.07 -15.87 -2.69
CA VAL A 79 13.01 -16.84 -1.60
C VAL A 79 13.33 -16.17 -0.26
N MET A 80 14.37 -15.33 -0.21
CA MET A 80 14.77 -14.60 0.99
C MET A 80 13.65 -13.69 1.54
N LEU A 81 12.90 -13.01 0.67
CA LEU A 81 11.78 -12.14 1.07
C LEU A 81 10.60 -12.88 1.74
N GLN A 82 10.56 -14.21 1.71
CA GLN A 82 9.52 -14.98 2.40
C GLN A 82 9.69 -14.97 3.93
N SER A 83 10.93 -14.88 4.42
CA SER A 83 11.26 -14.96 5.84
C SER A 83 11.99 -13.73 6.38
N ASN A 84 12.75 -13.03 5.52
CA ASN A 84 13.45 -11.82 5.92
C ASN A 84 12.48 -10.63 6.03
N ARG A 85 12.46 -9.99 7.20
CA ARG A 85 11.64 -8.80 7.49
C ARG A 85 12.43 -7.48 7.49
N THR A 86 13.74 -7.50 7.21
CA THR A 86 14.56 -6.28 7.11
C THR A 86 14.46 -5.64 5.73
N GLU A 87 14.39 -6.46 4.67
CA GLU A 87 14.26 -5.99 3.29
C GLU A 87 12.79 -5.66 2.97
N CYS A 88 12.55 -4.46 2.43
CA CYS A 88 11.20 -3.99 2.09
C CYS A 88 10.95 -3.99 0.57
N LYS A 89 11.90 -3.48 -0.22
CA LYS A 89 11.80 -3.41 -1.68
C LYS A 89 13.17 -3.64 -2.30
N ILE A 90 13.29 -4.78 -2.98
CA ILE A 90 14.45 -5.10 -3.79
C ILE A 90 14.17 -4.68 -5.23
N THR A 91 15.13 -4.01 -5.87
CA THR A 91 15.02 -3.55 -7.26
C THR A 91 16.08 -4.23 -8.12
N ALA A 92 15.63 -4.95 -9.15
CA ALA A 92 16.53 -5.51 -10.15
C ALA A 92 17.12 -4.40 -11.02
N VAL A 93 18.44 -4.43 -11.22
CA VAL A 93 19.17 -3.51 -12.10
C VAL A 93 19.88 -4.32 -13.20
N PHE A 94 19.97 -3.74 -14.40
CA PHE A 94 20.56 -4.37 -15.59
C PHE A 94 22.01 -3.88 -15.82
N GLU A 95 22.73 -3.65 -14.73
CA GLU A 95 24.16 -3.31 -14.78
C GLU A 95 25.01 -4.55 -15.11
#